data_AF-A0A2E7RVQ8-F1
#
_entry.id   AF-A0A2E7RVQ8-F1
#
_cell.length_a   1.000
_cell.length_b   1.000
_cell.length_c   1.000
_cell.angle_alpha   90.00
_cell.angle_beta   90.00
_cell.angle_gamma   90.00
#
_symmetry.space_group_name_H-M   'P 1'
#
loop_
_entity.id
_entity.type
_entity.pdbx_description
1 polymer ?
#
loop_
_entity_poly.entity_id
_entity_poly.type
_entity_poly.pdbx_seq_one_letter_code
_entity_poly.pdbx_strand_id
1 'polypeptide(L)'
;MLLMSRMLTCRTLFVPVVWSIVMIVVPATVVAESGKSSATRVTIDKDGFVRVNGKRRYIYGAFRDPSDSITEFTGLKQARFDLTHEYLFEVQINGDTDKWIRRARIYLRGAAEQGIGVALGLPRDVVEDLGDVPTARKLVEAVKDEPALWLWYLSDEPGRRREPKKVAANLNKVYRMIKKVDPNHPVVICGTRAEFFSVNNADNADILWPNTYPVPDGPWAWTMSETKGYSQRWPTKSVWSVSQAFDWRIGDRRNVITDKTHRPNAKEIRAQVHANIAAGARSSVFYWSPKRVELSHYDIRKLPSIWRAVCDLGDELKVLEPVLLSPAPSKTQAATVRFERTVKEAGRTRDDVYHWQRWHNGSLYVGVVNAGHERRMKVTVELPTAFQLVRQYPSGLSVIAPDKMGRLTIDSFQHDRIPVQFTPAELNSTRKLEFFMYECDVVVWRFVYDQSRP
;
A
#
# COMPACT_ATOMS: atom_id res chain seq x y z
N MET A 1 -23.43 75.27 44.47
CA MET A 1 -22.01 75.04 44.13
C MET A 1 -21.94 73.67 43.45
N LEU A 2 -21.76 73.71 42.12
CA LEU A 2 -21.55 72.66 41.08
C LEU A 2 -22.16 71.24 41.25
N LEU A 3 -23.23 70.92 40.49
CA LEU A 3 -23.28 70.23 39.16
C LEU A 3 -22.97 68.71 39.24
N MET A 4 -23.69 67.75 38.63
CA MET A 4 -24.78 67.66 37.63
C MET A 4 -25.34 66.20 37.69
N SER A 5 -26.66 65.95 37.65
CA SER A 5 -27.44 65.39 36.51
C SER A 5 -27.19 63.88 36.20
N ARG A 6 -28.12 62.91 36.05
CA ARG A 6 -29.57 62.72 35.81
C ARG A 6 -29.89 61.23 36.16
N MET A 7 -31.02 60.88 36.81
CA MET A 7 -32.26 60.27 36.22
C MET A 7 -32.00 59.13 35.20
N LEU A 8 -32.61 57.94 35.19
CA LEU A 8 -33.97 57.50 35.52
C LEU A 8 -34.05 55.95 35.57
N THR A 9 -35.07 55.46 36.27
CA THR A 9 -35.63 54.11 36.41
C THR A 9 -35.70 53.25 35.13
N CYS A 10 -35.30 51.97 35.22
CA CYS A 10 -35.55 50.95 34.21
C CYS A 10 -36.71 50.04 34.63
N ARG A 11 -37.79 50.04 33.84
CA ARG A 11 -38.98 49.18 33.98
C ARG A 11 -38.69 47.79 33.42
N THR A 12 -39.18 46.79 34.13
CA THR A 12 -39.27 45.38 33.73
C THR A 12 -40.04 45.21 32.42
N LEU A 13 -39.45 44.49 31.47
CA LEU A 13 -40.08 44.05 30.22
C LEU A 13 -40.00 42.52 30.17
N PHE A 14 -41.18 41.90 30.24
CA PHE A 14 -41.42 40.48 29.94
C PHE A 14 -41.21 40.24 28.44
N VAL A 15 -40.39 39.24 28.09
CA VAL A 15 -40.34 38.66 26.74
C VAL A 15 -40.65 37.16 26.87
N PRO A 16 -41.61 36.61 26.10
CA PRO A 16 -41.98 35.21 26.18
C PRO A 16 -40.91 34.34 25.50
N VAL A 17 -40.45 33.32 26.20
CA VAL A 17 -39.56 32.29 25.66
C VAL A 17 -40.38 31.37 24.75
N VAL A 18 -40.24 31.55 23.45
CA VAL A 18 -40.77 30.62 22.45
C VAL A 18 -39.93 29.35 22.48
N TRP A 19 -40.50 28.25 22.98
CA TRP A 19 -39.93 26.91 22.87
C TRP A 19 -40.12 26.43 21.42
N SER A 20 -39.11 26.63 20.59
CA SER A 20 -39.02 25.97 19.29
C SER A 20 -38.69 24.49 19.50
N ILE A 21 -39.70 23.63 19.39
CA ILE A 21 -39.51 22.18 19.29
C ILE A 21 -38.83 21.91 17.94
N VAL A 22 -37.51 21.74 17.95
CA VAL A 22 -36.80 21.14 16.83
C VAL A 22 -37.17 19.66 16.86
N MET A 23 -38.07 19.24 15.97
CA MET A 23 -38.21 17.82 15.65
C MET A 23 -36.90 17.36 15.00
N ILE A 24 -36.03 16.77 15.81
CA ILE A 24 -34.96 15.93 15.32
C ILE A 24 -35.64 14.70 14.73
N VAL A 25 -35.79 14.67 13.41
CA VAL A 25 -36.09 13.44 12.69
C VAL A 25 -34.85 12.56 12.84
N VAL A 26 -34.86 11.72 13.87
CA VAL A 26 -33.93 10.61 14.00
C VAL A 26 -34.23 9.70 12.82
N PRO A 27 -33.30 9.50 11.86
CA PRO A 27 -33.53 8.53 10.81
C PRO A 27 -33.74 7.19 11.50
N ALA A 28 -34.84 6.52 11.16
CA ALA A 28 -35.14 5.19 11.65
C ALA A 28 -33.88 4.34 11.52
N THR A 29 -33.39 3.84 12.65
CA THR A 29 -32.36 2.83 12.70
C THR A 29 -32.83 1.69 11.82
N VAL A 30 -32.21 1.56 10.65
CA VAL A 30 -32.28 0.33 9.87
C VAL A 30 -31.64 -0.71 10.76
N VAL A 31 -32.48 -1.47 11.45
CA VAL A 31 -32.09 -2.76 12.01
C VAL A 31 -31.65 -3.54 10.79
N ALA A 32 -30.33 -3.66 10.62
CA ALA A 32 -29.77 -4.54 9.62
C ALA A 32 -30.31 -5.93 9.96
N GLU A 33 -31.24 -6.42 9.13
CA GLU A 33 -31.51 -7.84 9.06
C GLU A 33 -30.14 -8.52 8.99
N SER A 34 -29.90 -9.49 9.88
CA SER A 34 -28.76 -10.38 9.80
C SER A 34 -28.95 -11.28 8.57
N GLY A 35 -28.91 -10.67 7.39
CA GLY A 35 -28.82 -11.36 6.13
C GLY A 35 -27.53 -12.17 6.16
N LYS A 36 -27.60 -13.42 5.71
CA LYS A 36 -26.40 -14.20 5.38
C LYS A 36 -25.46 -13.27 4.63
N SER A 37 -24.31 -12.95 5.22
CA SER A 37 -23.30 -12.15 4.55
C SER A 37 -23.03 -12.82 3.21
N SER A 38 -23.37 -12.15 2.10
CA SER A 38 -23.09 -12.67 0.77
C SER A 38 -21.58 -12.88 0.66
N ALA A 39 -21.16 -13.97 0.03
CA ALA A 39 -19.76 -14.22 -0.26
C ALA A 39 -19.12 -12.98 -0.87
N THR A 40 -17.91 -12.63 -0.41
CA THR A 40 -17.19 -11.52 -1.01
C THR A 40 -16.91 -11.83 -2.48
N ARG A 41 -16.93 -10.78 -3.31
CA ARG A 41 -16.56 -10.89 -4.72
C ARG A 41 -15.41 -9.97 -5.02
N VAL A 42 -14.29 -10.55 -5.45
CA VAL A 42 -13.10 -9.83 -5.86
C VAL A 42 -12.87 -10.00 -7.36
N THR A 43 -12.81 -8.89 -8.09
CA THR A 43 -12.53 -8.89 -9.54
C THR A 43 -11.34 -8.01 -9.87
N ILE A 44 -10.67 -8.30 -10.98
CA ILE A 44 -9.53 -7.50 -11.46
C ILE A 44 -10.02 -6.67 -12.66
N ASP A 45 -9.89 -5.36 -12.57
CA ASP A 45 -10.15 -4.44 -13.68
C ASP A 45 -9.10 -4.61 -14.78
N LYS A 46 -9.40 -4.17 -16.00
CA LYS A 46 -8.49 -4.29 -17.16
C LYS A 46 -7.11 -3.68 -16.94
N ASP A 47 -7.01 -2.69 -16.07
CA ASP A 47 -5.73 -2.03 -15.74
C ASP A 47 -5.03 -2.66 -14.53
N GLY A 48 -5.55 -3.77 -14.00
CA GLY A 48 -4.94 -4.58 -12.95
C GLY A 48 -5.35 -4.19 -11.52
N PHE A 49 -6.11 -3.12 -11.30
CA PHE A 49 -6.63 -2.81 -9.97
C PHE A 49 -7.77 -3.74 -9.57
N VAL A 50 -7.92 -4.03 -8.29
CA VAL A 50 -9.00 -4.90 -7.82
C VAL A 50 -10.25 -4.13 -7.43
N ARG A 51 -11.40 -4.81 -7.54
CA ARG A 51 -12.65 -4.42 -6.90
C ARG A 51 -12.99 -5.44 -5.85
N VAL A 52 -13.26 -4.99 -4.64
CA VAL A 52 -13.83 -5.80 -3.57
C VAL A 52 -15.28 -5.37 -3.41
N ASN A 53 -16.21 -6.29 -3.64
CA ASN A 53 -17.65 -6.03 -3.62
C ASN A 53 -18.04 -4.81 -4.49
N GLY A 54 -17.46 -4.75 -5.69
CA GLY A 54 -17.68 -3.67 -6.67
C GLY A 54 -16.91 -2.37 -6.40
N LYS A 55 -16.41 -2.15 -5.17
CA LYS A 55 -15.60 -0.99 -4.83
C LYS A 55 -14.16 -1.20 -5.27
N ARG A 56 -13.67 -0.33 -6.13
CA ARG A 56 -12.28 -0.35 -6.61
C ARG A 56 -11.31 0.09 -5.51
N ARG A 57 -10.21 -0.62 -5.31
CA ARG A 57 -9.29 -0.43 -4.17
C ARG A 57 -7.82 -0.43 -4.57
N TYR A 58 -7.03 0.37 -3.87
CA TYR A 58 -5.60 0.15 -3.73
C TYR A 58 -5.40 -0.60 -2.41
N ILE A 59 -5.07 -1.89 -2.48
CA ILE A 59 -4.95 -2.74 -1.30
C ILE A 59 -3.62 -2.44 -0.61
N TYR A 60 -3.71 -2.11 0.67
CA TYR A 60 -2.57 -2.10 1.57
C TYR A 60 -2.66 -3.33 2.47
N GLY A 61 -1.72 -4.27 2.38
CA GLY A 61 -1.80 -5.54 3.11
C GLY A 61 -0.54 -5.93 3.86
N ALA A 62 -0.64 -7.02 4.61
CA ALA A 62 0.50 -7.65 5.27
C ALA A 62 0.40 -9.18 5.25
N PHE A 63 1.54 -9.86 5.38
CA PHE A 63 1.58 -11.31 5.46
C PHE A 63 1.06 -11.90 6.77
N ARG A 64 0.77 -11.06 7.79
CA ARG A 64 0.30 -11.46 9.14
C ARG A 64 -0.08 -10.24 9.99
N ASP A 65 -0.77 -10.46 11.10
CA ASP A 65 -0.82 -9.50 12.21
C ASP A 65 0.51 -9.56 13.00
N PRO A 66 1.05 -8.43 13.50
CA PRO A 66 2.29 -8.43 14.26
C PRO A 66 2.23 -9.23 15.57
N SER A 67 1.06 -9.69 16.04
CA SER A 67 0.93 -10.65 17.15
C SER A 67 1.37 -12.08 16.80
N ASP A 68 1.38 -12.47 15.51
CA ASP A 68 1.42 -13.87 15.02
C ASP A 68 0.21 -14.73 15.42
N SER A 69 -0.90 -14.11 15.82
CA SER A 69 -2.16 -14.79 16.17
C SER A 69 -3.14 -14.82 14.99
N ILE A 70 -3.92 -15.91 14.89
CA ILE A 70 -5.07 -16.01 13.98
C ILE A 70 -6.38 -15.49 14.60
N THR A 71 -6.30 -14.85 15.76
CA THR A 71 -7.46 -14.31 16.49
C THR A 71 -7.26 -12.87 16.96
N GLU A 72 -6.07 -12.31 16.78
CA GLU A 72 -5.79 -10.90 17.06
C GLU A 72 -5.54 -10.15 15.76
N PHE A 73 -6.15 -8.97 15.65
CA PHE A 73 -6.12 -8.14 14.44
C PHE A 73 -5.80 -6.66 14.76
N THR A 74 -5.42 -6.37 16.01
CA THR A 74 -5.22 -5.00 16.49
C THR A 74 -4.10 -4.30 15.73
N GLY A 75 -3.01 -5.02 15.42
CA GLY A 75 -1.93 -4.45 14.63
C GLY A 75 -2.36 -4.18 13.19
N LEU A 76 -3.14 -5.09 12.59
CA LEU A 76 -3.68 -4.89 11.26
C LEU A 76 -4.56 -3.62 11.17
N LYS A 77 -5.45 -3.41 12.16
CA LYS A 77 -6.26 -2.19 12.24
C LYS A 77 -5.43 -0.94 12.47
N GLN A 78 -4.44 -1.01 13.38
CA GLN A 78 -3.58 0.13 13.69
C GLN A 78 -2.83 0.62 12.45
N ALA A 79 -2.36 -0.30 11.60
CA ALA A 79 -1.67 0.03 10.35
C ALA A 79 -2.60 0.30 9.16
N ARG A 80 -3.93 0.29 9.38
CA ARG A 80 -4.95 0.40 8.33
C ARG A 80 -4.79 -0.60 7.18
N PHE A 81 -4.30 -1.81 7.46
CA PHE A 81 -4.25 -2.87 6.45
C PHE A 81 -5.66 -3.29 6.04
N ASP A 82 -5.89 -3.40 4.74
CA ASP A 82 -7.11 -3.95 4.14
C ASP A 82 -7.08 -5.47 4.05
N LEU A 83 -5.88 -6.06 3.96
CA LEU A 83 -5.67 -7.47 3.67
C LEU A 83 -4.61 -8.07 4.60
N THR A 84 -4.85 -9.29 5.04
CA THR A 84 -3.86 -10.11 5.74
C THR A 84 -3.70 -11.49 5.10
N HIS A 85 -2.63 -12.20 5.46
CA HIS A 85 -2.36 -13.60 5.15
C HIS A 85 -1.87 -14.28 6.45
N GLU A 86 -1.76 -15.61 6.46
CA GLU A 86 -1.06 -16.33 7.51
C GLU A 86 -0.60 -17.72 7.03
N TYR A 87 0.71 -17.97 7.10
CA TYR A 87 1.35 -19.24 6.72
C TYR A 87 0.90 -20.45 7.55
N LEU A 88 0.26 -20.25 8.71
CA LEU A 88 -0.28 -21.38 9.51
C LEU A 88 -1.36 -22.19 8.77
N PHE A 89 -1.91 -21.67 7.68
CA PHE A 89 -2.86 -22.38 6.83
C PHE A 89 -2.20 -23.20 5.71
N GLU A 90 -0.89 -23.03 5.52
CA GLU A 90 -0.12 -23.67 4.46
C GLU A 90 0.72 -24.84 4.98
N VAL A 91 0.77 -25.03 6.29
CA VAL A 91 1.42 -26.20 6.90
C VAL A 91 0.76 -27.49 6.46
N GLN A 92 1.54 -28.58 6.41
CA GLN A 92 1.00 -29.90 6.07
C GLN A 92 -0.10 -30.31 7.05
N ILE A 93 -1.21 -30.80 6.52
CA ILE A 93 -2.36 -31.23 7.32
C ILE A 93 -2.41 -32.74 7.51
N ASN A 94 -1.67 -33.52 6.71
CA ASN A 94 -1.62 -34.99 6.78
C ASN A 94 -3.03 -35.61 6.82
N GLY A 95 -3.97 -35.04 6.05
CA GLY A 95 -5.37 -35.48 5.96
C GLY A 95 -6.35 -34.87 6.96
N ASP A 96 -5.91 -34.10 7.97
CA ASP A 96 -6.80 -33.45 8.96
C ASP A 96 -7.47 -32.17 8.39
N THR A 97 -8.35 -32.40 7.42
CA THR A 97 -9.11 -31.35 6.72
C THR A 97 -10.06 -30.60 7.65
N ASP A 98 -10.67 -31.26 8.63
CA ASP A 98 -11.67 -30.64 9.50
C ASP A 98 -11.02 -29.65 10.47
N LYS A 99 -9.81 -29.94 10.97
CA LYS A 99 -9.04 -28.98 11.78
C LYS A 99 -8.66 -27.74 10.98
N TRP A 100 -8.23 -27.91 9.73
CA TRP A 100 -7.93 -26.78 8.85
C TRP A 100 -9.18 -25.93 8.62
N ILE A 101 -10.32 -26.54 8.28
CA ILE A 101 -11.59 -25.84 8.02
C ILE A 101 -12.03 -25.05 9.25
N ARG A 102 -12.01 -25.66 10.46
CA ARG A 102 -12.38 -24.97 11.70
C ARG A 102 -11.51 -23.73 11.93
N ARG A 103 -10.19 -23.86 11.79
CA ARG A 103 -9.27 -22.72 11.98
C ARG A 103 -9.46 -21.64 10.93
N ALA A 104 -9.66 -22.01 9.68
CA ALA A 104 -9.90 -21.07 8.59
C ALA A 104 -11.16 -20.24 8.85
N ARG A 105 -12.26 -20.89 9.26
CA ARG A 105 -13.51 -20.18 9.62
C ARG A 105 -13.33 -19.22 10.79
N ILE A 106 -12.63 -19.62 11.84
CA ILE A 106 -12.35 -18.74 12.99
C ILE A 106 -11.60 -17.49 12.52
N TYR A 107 -10.54 -17.68 11.72
CA TYR A 107 -9.72 -16.57 11.24
C TYR A 107 -10.48 -15.65 10.28
N LEU A 108 -11.20 -16.20 9.30
CA LEU A 108 -11.98 -15.43 8.33
C LEU A 108 -13.09 -14.63 9.01
N ARG A 109 -13.80 -15.22 9.98
CA ARG A 109 -14.87 -14.51 10.70
C ARG A 109 -14.31 -13.42 11.61
N GLY A 110 -13.23 -13.71 12.33
CA GLY A 110 -12.53 -12.70 13.13
C GLY A 110 -12.02 -11.54 12.27
N ALA A 111 -11.45 -11.82 11.09
CA ALA A 111 -11.01 -10.79 10.16
C ALA A 111 -12.20 -9.97 9.62
N ALA A 112 -13.33 -10.62 9.33
CA ALA A 112 -14.54 -9.97 8.83
C ALA A 112 -15.12 -8.98 9.85
N GLU A 113 -15.13 -9.32 11.14
CA GLU A 113 -15.55 -8.41 12.22
C GLU A 113 -14.71 -7.13 12.27
N GLN A 114 -13.49 -7.16 11.73
CA GLN A 114 -12.59 -6.01 11.67
C GLN A 114 -12.59 -5.32 10.30
N GLY A 115 -13.37 -5.81 9.33
CA GLY A 115 -13.38 -5.30 7.96
C GLY A 115 -12.10 -5.57 7.17
N ILE A 116 -11.36 -6.63 7.56
CA ILE A 116 -10.08 -7.01 6.94
C ILE A 116 -10.30 -8.24 6.05
N GLY A 117 -9.82 -8.18 4.82
CA GLY A 117 -9.78 -9.30 3.90
C GLY A 117 -8.64 -10.27 4.19
N VAL A 118 -8.76 -11.50 3.68
CA VAL A 118 -7.76 -12.55 3.85
C VAL A 118 -7.35 -13.12 2.49
N ALA A 119 -6.04 -13.21 2.28
CA ALA A 119 -5.41 -14.07 1.29
C ALA A 119 -5.11 -15.43 1.91
N LEU A 120 -6.07 -16.35 1.83
CA LEU A 120 -6.02 -17.61 2.57
C LEU A 120 -5.16 -18.63 1.84
N GLY A 121 -4.12 -19.11 2.53
CA GLY A 121 -3.25 -20.17 2.03
C GLY A 121 -3.92 -21.55 2.04
N LEU A 122 -3.53 -22.43 1.13
CA LEU A 122 -3.90 -23.86 1.18
C LEU A 122 -2.71 -24.73 1.63
N PRO A 123 -2.94 -25.90 2.25
CA PRO A 123 -1.88 -26.78 2.74
C PRO A 123 -0.89 -27.21 1.64
N ARG A 124 0.41 -27.16 1.93
CA ARG A 124 1.49 -27.45 0.97
C ARG A 124 1.53 -28.91 0.51
N ASP A 125 1.22 -29.85 1.40
CA ASP A 125 1.06 -31.27 1.05
C ASP A 125 -0.05 -31.47 0.01
N VAL A 126 -1.15 -30.75 0.16
CA VAL A 126 -2.29 -30.81 -0.77
C VAL A 126 -1.96 -30.17 -2.10
N VAL A 127 -1.41 -28.95 -2.11
CA VAL A 127 -1.30 -28.15 -3.35
C VAL A 127 0.01 -28.30 -4.11
N GLU A 128 1.14 -28.49 -3.42
CA GLU A 128 2.47 -28.56 -4.03
C GLU A 128 2.92 -30.01 -4.17
N ASP A 129 2.90 -30.80 -3.08
CA ASP A 129 3.47 -32.14 -3.05
C ASP A 129 2.62 -33.13 -3.85
N LEU A 130 1.31 -33.18 -3.58
CA LEU A 130 0.38 -34.14 -4.16
C LEU A 130 -0.40 -33.57 -5.36
N GLY A 131 -0.73 -32.28 -5.34
CA GLY A 131 -1.72 -31.72 -6.28
C GLY A 131 -3.09 -32.39 -6.14
N ASP A 132 -3.49 -32.68 -4.89
CA ASP A 132 -4.70 -33.41 -4.51
C ASP A 132 -5.94 -32.51 -4.70
N VAL A 133 -6.48 -32.57 -5.91
CA VAL A 133 -7.67 -31.79 -6.31
C VAL A 133 -8.91 -32.12 -5.47
N PRO A 134 -9.25 -33.39 -5.18
CA PRO A 134 -10.36 -33.73 -4.28
C PRO A 134 -10.26 -33.07 -2.90
N THR A 135 -9.09 -33.16 -2.24
CA THR A 135 -8.90 -32.54 -0.92
C THR A 135 -8.93 -31.02 -1.01
N ALA A 136 -8.22 -30.42 -1.97
CA ALA A 136 -8.23 -28.97 -2.17
C ALA A 136 -9.66 -28.44 -2.41
N ARG A 137 -10.47 -29.15 -3.21
CA ARG A 137 -11.88 -28.81 -3.45
C ARG A 137 -12.67 -28.83 -2.15
N LYS A 138 -12.53 -29.87 -1.33
CA LYS A 138 -13.23 -29.96 -0.03
C LYS A 138 -12.91 -28.74 0.84
N LEU A 139 -11.64 -28.33 0.91
CA LEU A 139 -11.22 -27.16 1.70
C LEU A 139 -11.82 -25.86 1.15
N VAL A 140 -11.74 -25.64 -0.17
CA VAL A 140 -12.25 -24.44 -0.85
C VAL A 140 -13.77 -24.34 -0.70
N GLU A 141 -14.52 -25.39 -1.01
CA GLU A 141 -15.99 -25.40 -0.91
C GLU A 141 -16.48 -25.17 0.52
N ALA A 142 -15.69 -25.54 1.53
CA ALA A 142 -16.06 -25.36 2.93
C ALA A 142 -15.98 -23.90 3.43
N VAL A 143 -15.19 -23.04 2.77
CA VAL A 143 -14.92 -21.67 3.25
C VAL A 143 -15.03 -20.57 2.18
N LYS A 144 -15.30 -20.90 0.92
CA LYS A 144 -15.40 -19.91 -0.18
C LYS A 144 -16.46 -18.82 0.06
N ASP A 145 -17.48 -19.10 0.86
CA ASP A 145 -18.55 -18.17 1.17
C ASP A 145 -18.33 -17.41 2.50
N GLU A 146 -17.16 -17.58 3.14
CA GLU A 146 -16.82 -16.85 4.35
C GLU A 146 -16.50 -15.37 4.02
N PRO A 147 -17.01 -14.40 4.81
CA PRO A 147 -17.06 -12.99 4.42
C PRO A 147 -15.71 -12.31 4.20
N ALA A 148 -14.67 -12.71 4.93
CA ALA A 148 -13.33 -12.12 4.77
C ALA A 148 -12.46 -12.79 3.71
N LEU A 149 -12.91 -13.87 3.07
CA LEU A 149 -12.10 -14.46 2.01
C LEU A 149 -12.05 -13.47 0.84
N TRP A 150 -10.87 -12.97 0.50
CA TRP A 150 -10.70 -12.05 -0.63
C TRP A 150 -9.87 -12.70 -1.73
N LEU A 151 -8.86 -13.47 -1.36
CA LEU A 151 -7.93 -14.10 -2.29
C LEU A 151 -7.59 -15.53 -1.81
N TRP A 152 -7.28 -16.40 -2.76
CA TRP A 152 -6.59 -17.66 -2.48
C TRP A 152 -5.09 -17.46 -2.66
N TYR A 153 -4.29 -17.90 -1.69
CA TYR A 153 -2.84 -17.88 -1.80
C TYR A 153 -2.34 -19.31 -2.04
N LEU A 154 -1.78 -19.58 -3.22
CA LEU A 154 -1.44 -20.96 -3.59
C LEU A 154 -0.03 -21.37 -3.20
N SER A 155 0.95 -20.48 -3.36
CA SER A 155 2.35 -20.83 -3.14
C SER A 155 3.23 -19.61 -2.90
N ASP A 156 4.26 -19.85 -2.10
CA ASP A 156 5.38 -18.95 -1.84
C ASP A 156 6.66 -19.53 -2.44
N GLU A 157 7.23 -18.80 -3.39
CA GLU A 157 8.45 -19.12 -4.12
C GLU A 157 8.49 -20.55 -4.70
N PRO A 158 7.45 -21.02 -5.43
CA PRO A 158 7.40 -22.40 -5.92
C PRO A 158 8.57 -22.79 -6.83
N GLY A 159 9.21 -21.81 -7.48
CA GLY A 159 10.39 -22.03 -8.30
C GLY A 159 11.64 -22.44 -7.52
N ARG A 160 11.65 -22.27 -6.18
CA ARG A 160 12.76 -22.70 -5.31
C ARG A 160 12.62 -24.13 -4.80
N ARG A 161 11.51 -24.81 -5.11
CA ARG A 161 11.32 -26.21 -4.72
C ARG A 161 12.27 -27.11 -5.50
N ARG A 162 12.59 -28.29 -4.94
CA ARG A 162 13.48 -29.28 -5.57
C ARG A 162 12.96 -29.75 -6.93
N GLU A 163 11.65 -29.88 -7.10
CA GLU A 163 11.00 -30.30 -8.35
C GLU A 163 10.06 -29.20 -8.88
N PRO A 164 10.58 -28.04 -9.32
CA PRO A 164 9.75 -26.86 -9.57
C PRO A 164 8.74 -27.07 -10.72
N LYS A 165 9.07 -27.91 -11.71
CA LYS A 165 8.15 -28.27 -12.81
C LYS A 165 6.96 -29.10 -12.33
N LYS A 166 7.18 -30.06 -11.43
CA LYS A 166 6.13 -30.89 -10.83
C LYS A 166 5.23 -30.03 -9.95
N VAL A 167 5.83 -29.17 -9.12
CA VAL A 167 5.10 -28.22 -8.28
C VAL A 167 4.23 -27.30 -9.14
N ALA A 168 4.78 -26.69 -10.19
CA ALA A 168 4.00 -25.84 -11.10
C ALA A 168 2.83 -26.60 -11.77
N ALA A 169 3.03 -27.87 -12.15
CA ALA A 169 1.96 -28.70 -12.70
C ALA A 169 0.87 -29.03 -11.67
N ASN A 170 1.25 -29.29 -10.42
CA ASN A 170 0.31 -29.53 -9.32
C ASN A 170 -0.49 -28.26 -8.97
N LEU A 171 0.18 -27.11 -8.85
CA LEU A 171 -0.46 -25.82 -8.66
C LEU A 171 -1.46 -25.51 -9.78
N ASN A 172 -1.14 -25.85 -11.04
CA ASN A 172 -2.05 -25.63 -12.17
C ASN A 172 -3.35 -26.43 -12.06
N LYS A 173 -3.28 -27.69 -11.61
CA LYS A 173 -4.46 -28.54 -11.38
C LYS A 173 -5.38 -27.90 -10.33
N VAL A 174 -4.81 -27.45 -9.22
CA VAL A 174 -5.57 -26.82 -8.12
C VAL A 174 -6.13 -25.47 -8.54
N TYR A 175 -5.33 -24.62 -9.21
CA TYR A 175 -5.77 -23.33 -9.76
C TYR A 175 -6.99 -23.50 -10.66
N ARG A 176 -6.93 -24.40 -11.65
CA ARG A 176 -8.06 -24.68 -12.55
C ARG A 176 -9.30 -25.18 -11.82
N MET A 177 -9.13 -25.92 -10.72
CA MET A 177 -10.24 -26.33 -9.87
C MET A 177 -10.85 -25.12 -9.15
N ILE A 178 -10.03 -24.28 -8.50
CA ILE A 178 -10.49 -23.06 -7.80
C ILE A 178 -11.32 -22.20 -8.75
N LYS A 179 -10.81 -21.92 -9.96
CA LYS A 179 -11.53 -21.09 -10.95
C LYS A 179 -12.91 -21.64 -11.34
N LYS A 180 -13.13 -22.96 -11.23
CA LYS A 180 -14.44 -23.59 -11.51
C LYS A 180 -15.39 -23.53 -10.32
N VAL A 181 -14.89 -23.72 -9.10
CA VAL A 181 -15.75 -23.86 -7.90
C VAL A 181 -15.97 -22.55 -7.16
N ASP A 182 -15.05 -21.62 -7.32
CA ASP A 182 -15.00 -20.33 -6.68
C ASP A 182 -14.45 -19.26 -7.65
N PRO A 183 -15.28 -18.79 -8.61
CA PRO A 183 -14.90 -17.73 -9.53
C PRO A 183 -14.84 -16.35 -8.87
N ASN A 184 -15.28 -16.21 -7.61
CA ASN A 184 -15.38 -14.93 -6.91
C ASN A 184 -14.06 -14.47 -6.30
N HIS A 185 -13.12 -15.38 -6.05
CA HIS A 185 -11.84 -15.08 -5.39
C HIS A 185 -10.66 -15.34 -6.33
N PRO A 186 -9.88 -14.29 -6.68
CA PRO A 186 -8.65 -14.43 -7.43
C PRO A 186 -7.58 -15.22 -6.68
N VAL A 187 -6.67 -15.83 -7.44
CA VAL A 187 -5.56 -16.61 -6.91
C VAL A 187 -4.26 -15.82 -6.96
N VAL A 188 -3.45 -15.94 -5.91
CA VAL A 188 -2.16 -15.27 -5.71
C VAL A 188 -1.04 -16.31 -5.65
N ILE A 189 0.10 -15.99 -6.28
CA ILE A 189 1.40 -16.65 -6.02
C ILE A 189 2.44 -15.56 -5.75
N CYS A 190 3.32 -15.85 -4.79
CA CYS A 190 4.48 -15.02 -4.45
C CYS A 190 5.77 -15.64 -4.97
N GLY A 191 6.73 -14.82 -5.37
CA GLY A 191 8.05 -15.27 -5.81
C GLY A 191 8.73 -14.32 -6.77
N THR A 192 9.99 -14.59 -7.09
CA THR A 192 10.85 -13.74 -7.94
C THR A 192 10.65 -14.02 -9.43
N ARG A 193 11.04 -13.08 -10.30
CA ARG A 193 10.90 -13.20 -11.76
C ARG A 193 11.57 -14.45 -12.29
N ALA A 194 12.75 -14.77 -11.75
CA ALA A 194 13.47 -15.98 -12.11
C ALA A 194 12.63 -17.24 -11.83
N GLU A 195 11.95 -17.28 -10.69
CA GLU A 195 11.06 -18.38 -10.31
C GLU A 195 9.79 -18.44 -11.16
N PHE A 196 9.23 -17.30 -11.54
CA PHE A 196 8.07 -17.29 -12.43
C PHE A 196 8.44 -17.64 -13.87
N PHE A 197 9.61 -17.21 -14.37
CA PHE A 197 10.02 -17.47 -15.74
C PHE A 197 10.49 -18.90 -15.96
N SER A 198 11.09 -19.55 -14.96
CA SER A 198 11.64 -20.90 -15.10
C SER A 198 10.59 -21.97 -15.40
N VAL A 199 9.36 -21.80 -14.88
CA VAL A 199 8.27 -22.79 -15.02
C VAL A 199 6.90 -22.15 -15.35
N ASN A 200 6.90 -20.87 -15.77
CA ASN A 200 5.71 -20.07 -16.08
C ASN A 200 4.62 -20.08 -14.97
N ASN A 201 5.02 -19.84 -13.71
CA ASN A 201 4.09 -19.87 -12.57
C ASN A 201 2.93 -18.85 -12.68
N ALA A 202 3.02 -17.86 -13.57
CA ALA A 202 1.96 -16.88 -13.79
C ALA A 202 0.66 -17.49 -14.37
N ASP A 203 0.74 -18.67 -14.99
CA ASP A 203 -0.45 -19.40 -15.44
C ASP A 203 -1.28 -19.98 -14.27
N ASN A 204 -0.71 -20.00 -13.07
CA ASN A 204 -1.30 -20.57 -11.86
C ASN A 204 -1.87 -19.49 -10.91
N ALA A 205 -1.90 -18.23 -11.33
CA ALA A 205 -2.33 -17.11 -10.50
C ALA A 205 -3.07 -16.04 -11.31
N ASP A 206 -3.97 -15.30 -10.69
CA ASP A 206 -4.58 -14.08 -11.23
C ASP A 206 -3.78 -12.82 -10.83
N ILE A 207 -3.14 -12.89 -9.66
CA ILE A 207 -2.34 -11.82 -9.04
C ILE A 207 -0.94 -12.35 -8.73
N LEU A 208 0.08 -11.56 -9.05
CA LEU A 208 1.48 -11.92 -8.88
C LEU A 208 2.10 -11.02 -7.81
N TRP A 209 2.79 -11.64 -6.85
CA TRP A 209 3.45 -10.95 -5.74
C TRP A 209 4.98 -11.07 -5.87
N PRO A 210 5.64 -10.23 -6.69
CA PRO A 210 7.10 -10.15 -6.73
C PRO A 210 7.66 -9.77 -5.35
N ASN A 211 8.58 -10.58 -4.85
CA ASN A 211 9.18 -10.45 -3.53
C ASN A 211 10.69 -10.18 -3.61
N THR A 212 11.03 -8.89 -3.67
CA THR A 212 12.42 -8.43 -3.64
C THR A 212 12.58 -7.33 -2.61
N TYR A 213 13.65 -7.43 -1.83
CA TYR A 213 13.85 -6.69 -0.60
C TYR A 213 15.17 -5.90 -0.68
N PRO A 214 15.12 -4.61 -1.08
CA PRO A 214 16.32 -3.85 -1.42
C PRO A 214 17.08 -3.28 -0.21
N VAL A 215 16.54 -3.36 1.01
CA VAL A 215 17.13 -2.68 2.17
C VAL A 215 17.99 -3.67 2.97
N PRO A 216 19.24 -3.34 3.36
CA PRO A 216 19.86 -2.01 3.30
C PRO A 216 20.70 -1.70 2.05
N ASP A 217 21.25 -2.71 1.39
CA ASP A 217 22.25 -2.52 0.31
C ASP A 217 21.88 -3.25 -1.00
N GLY A 218 20.65 -3.73 -1.12
CA GLY A 218 20.16 -4.36 -2.33
C GLY A 218 19.83 -3.33 -3.43
N PRO A 219 20.08 -3.63 -4.71
CA PRO A 219 19.80 -2.68 -5.78
C PRO A 219 18.30 -2.44 -5.92
N TRP A 220 17.86 -1.19 -5.73
CA TRP A 220 16.46 -0.82 -5.93
C TRP A 220 16.03 -1.02 -7.38
N ALA A 221 16.91 -0.78 -8.34
CA ALA A 221 16.70 -1.04 -9.75
C ALA A 221 16.31 -2.50 -10.01
N TRP A 222 16.84 -3.45 -9.25
CA TRP A 222 16.40 -4.85 -9.35
C TRP A 222 14.95 -4.99 -8.89
N THR A 223 14.62 -4.53 -7.68
CA THR A 223 13.24 -4.54 -7.14
C THR A 223 12.25 -3.91 -8.12
N MET A 224 12.62 -2.77 -8.69
CA MET A 224 11.82 -2.05 -9.68
C MET A 224 11.68 -2.82 -10.99
N SER A 225 12.75 -3.46 -11.46
CA SER A 225 12.73 -4.28 -12.67
C SER A 225 11.87 -5.53 -12.52
N GLU A 226 11.72 -6.06 -11.31
CA GLU A 226 10.87 -7.23 -11.02
C GLU A 226 9.40 -6.84 -11.19
N THR A 227 8.92 -5.84 -10.44
CA THR A 227 7.54 -5.34 -10.56
C THR A 227 7.18 -4.90 -11.98
N LYS A 228 8.08 -4.14 -12.63
CA LYS A 228 7.89 -3.71 -14.02
C LYS A 228 7.89 -4.87 -15.00
N GLY A 229 8.84 -5.80 -14.84
CA GLY A 229 9.00 -6.96 -15.71
C GLY A 229 7.78 -7.89 -15.68
N TYR A 230 7.16 -8.08 -14.52
CA TYR A 230 5.92 -8.84 -14.39
C TYR A 230 4.79 -8.16 -15.16
N SER A 231 4.61 -6.86 -14.94
CA SER A 231 3.54 -6.09 -15.57
C SER A 231 3.68 -6.06 -17.10
N GLN A 232 4.91 -6.02 -17.62
CA GLN A 232 5.19 -6.08 -19.05
C GLN A 232 4.97 -7.48 -19.64
N ARG A 233 5.39 -8.53 -18.92
CA ARG A 233 5.30 -9.91 -19.41
C ARG A 233 3.87 -10.46 -19.37
N TRP A 234 3.12 -10.12 -18.32
CA TRP A 234 1.74 -10.58 -18.10
C TRP A 234 0.79 -9.40 -17.86
N PRO A 235 0.49 -8.61 -18.90
CA PRO A 235 -0.30 -7.38 -18.77
C PRO A 235 -1.75 -7.60 -18.34
N THR A 236 -2.23 -8.85 -18.38
CA THR A 236 -3.58 -9.24 -17.92
C THR A 236 -3.64 -9.65 -16.45
N LYS A 237 -2.49 -9.77 -15.78
CA LYS A 237 -2.40 -10.11 -14.36
C LYS A 237 -2.31 -8.84 -13.52
N SER A 238 -2.83 -8.90 -12.31
CA SER A 238 -2.53 -7.87 -11.31
C SER A 238 -1.14 -8.12 -10.73
N VAL A 239 -0.35 -7.08 -10.50
CA VAL A 239 0.98 -7.19 -9.89
C VAL A 239 1.02 -6.33 -8.65
N TRP A 240 1.27 -6.95 -7.49
CA TRP A 240 1.33 -6.28 -6.20
C TRP A 240 2.71 -6.45 -5.61
N SER A 241 3.30 -5.38 -5.09
CA SER A 241 4.64 -5.48 -4.52
C SER A 241 4.63 -6.13 -3.14
N VAL A 242 5.61 -6.99 -2.87
CA VAL A 242 5.90 -7.42 -1.50
C VAL A 242 7.07 -6.59 -0.95
N SER A 243 6.80 -5.73 0.02
CA SER A 243 7.76 -4.80 0.62
C SER A 243 8.34 -5.33 1.93
N GLN A 244 9.60 -4.98 2.20
CA GLN A 244 10.34 -5.42 3.38
C GLN A 244 9.92 -4.62 4.62
N ALA A 245 9.50 -5.32 5.67
CA ALA A 245 9.40 -4.78 7.03
C ALA A 245 10.14 -5.68 8.04
N PHE A 246 11.20 -6.36 7.60
CA PHE A 246 12.09 -7.17 8.43
C PHE A 246 13.55 -6.73 8.28
N ASP A 247 14.46 -7.33 9.05
CA ASP A 247 15.90 -7.18 8.83
C ASP A 247 16.62 -8.49 8.51
N TRP A 248 17.71 -8.39 7.75
CA TRP A 248 18.44 -9.54 7.24
C TRP A 248 19.21 -10.34 8.30
N ARG A 249 19.17 -9.95 9.58
CA ARG A 249 19.70 -10.80 10.66
C ARG A 249 18.73 -11.90 11.05
N ILE A 250 17.59 -12.02 10.37
CA ILE A 250 16.79 -13.24 10.42
C ILE A 250 17.70 -14.42 10.03
N GLY A 251 17.99 -15.29 10.99
CA GLY A 251 18.94 -16.40 10.85
C GLY A 251 20.34 -16.15 11.42
N ASP A 252 20.68 -14.92 11.82
CA ASP A 252 21.97 -14.60 12.42
C ASP A 252 21.88 -14.53 13.96
N ARG A 253 22.47 -15.51 14.62
CA ARG A 253 22.55 -15.61 16.09
C ARG A 253 23.28 -14.42 16.75
N ARG A 254 24.05 -13.64 15.98
CA ARG A 254 24.89 -12.57 16.51
C ARG A 254 24.13 -11.28 16.83
N ASN A 255 22.91 -11.09 16.31
CA ASN A 255 22.05 -9.92 16.59
C ASN A 255 22.67 -8.52 16.39
N VAL A 256 23.81 -8.38 15.69
CA VAL A 256 24.52 -7.09 15.54
C VAL A 256 23.91 -6.21 14.45
N ILE A 257 23.46 -4.99 14.79
CA ILE A 257 23.07 -3.97 13.79
C ILE A 257 24.36 -3.38 13.19
N THR A 258 24.48 -3.47 11.87
CA THR A 258 25.53 -2.81 11.09
C THR A 258 24.90 -2.09 9.90
N ASP A 259 25.61 -1.19 9.23
CA ASP A 259 25.14 -0.57 7.98
C ASP A 259 24.68 -1.60 6.94
N LYS A 260 25.28 -2.81 6.93
CA LYS A 260 24.99 -3.89 5.97
C LYS A 260 23.90 -4.86 6.41
N THR A 261 23.42 -4.72 7.66
CA THR A 261 22.42 -5.60 8.26
C THR A 261 21.29 -4.79 8.92
N HIS A 262 21.23 -3.47 8.65
CA HIS A 262 20.29 -2.60 9.31
C HIS A 262 18.85 -2.85 8.83
N ARG A 263 17.93 -2.56 9.75
CA ARG A 263 16.48 -2.64 9.54
C ARG A 263 16.03 -1.47 8.67
N PRO A 264 14.99 -1.63 7.82
CA PRO A 264 14.34 -0.49 7.20
C PRO A 264 13.99 0.59 8.22
N ASN A 265 14.50 1.79 7.99
CA ASN A 265 14.10 2.99 8.69
C ASN A 265 12.80 3.56 8.10
N ALA A 266 12.26 4.61 8.71
CA ALA A 266 10.97 5.17 8.28
C ALA A 266 10.96 5.67 6.83
N LYS A 267 12.05 6.25 6.35
CA LYS A 267 12.17 6.70 4.95
C LYS A 267 12.18 5.51 3.99
N GLU A 268 12.93 4.47 4.33
CA GLU A 268 13.03 3.24 3.51
C GLU A 268 11.70 2.48 3.41
N ILE A 269 10.94 2.38 4.52
CA ILE A 269 9.58 1.79 4.50
C ILE A 269 8.68 2.52 3.50
N ARG A 270 8.69 3.86 3.55
CA ARG A 270 7.89 4.71 2.66
C ARG A 270 8.38 4.67 1.21
N ALA A 271 9.69 4.75 0.99
CA ALA A 271 10.32 4.74 -0.32
C ALA A 271 10.05 3.45 -1.09
N GLN A 272 10.10 2.28 -0.42
CA GLN A 272 9.84 0.98 -1.04
C GLN A 272 8.48 0.93 -1.73
N VAL A 273 7.44 1.44 -1.08
CA VAL A 273 6.08 1.42 -1.63
C VAL A 273 5.93 2.42 -2.78
N HIS A 274 6.42 3.65 -2.64
CA HIS A 274 6.33 4.64 -3.73
C HIS A 274 7.15 4.24 -4.96
N ALA A 275 8.31 3.62 -4.75
CA ALA A 275 9.11 3.04 -5.83
C ALA A 275 8.29 1.94 -6.54
N ASN A 276 7.74 0.99 -5.81
CA ASN A 276 6.92 -0.06 -6.42
C ASN A 276 5.67 0.47 -7.17
N ILE A 277 5.03 1.53 -6.67
CA ILE A 277 3.96 2.24 -7.40
C ILE A 277 4.49 2.80 -8.74
N ALA A 278 5.68 3.41 -8.73
CA ALA A 278 6.36 3.89 -9.94
C ALA A 278 6.73 2.75 -10.91
N ALA A 279 7.03 1.55 -10.40
CA ALA A 279 7.27 0.36 -11.22
C ALA A 279 5.98 -0.25 -11.78
N GLY A 280 4.80 0.19 -11.33
CA GLY A 280 3.50 -0.22 -11.84
C GLY A 280 2.68 -1.10 -10.89
N ALA A 281 3.14 -1.32 -9.64
CA ALA A 281 2.37 -2.09 -8.65
C ALA A 281 0.96 -1.52 -8.46
N ARG A 282 -0.03 -2.41 -8.38
CA ARG A 282 -1.45 -2.07 -8.21
C ARG A 282 -1.91 -2.06 -6.77
N SER A 283 -1.10 -2.61 -5.89
CA SER A 283 -1.30 -2.70 -4.44
C SER A 283 0.03 -3.11 -3.81
N SER A 284 0.13 -3.00 -2.49
CA SER A 284 1.35 -3.32 -1.76
C SER A 284 1.05 -4.15 -0.52
N VAL A 285 1.88 -5.16 -0.29
CA VAL A 285 1.79 -6.06 0.87
C VAL A 285 3.13 -6.05 1.59
N PHE A 286 3.12 -5.95 2.92
CA PHE A 286 4.33 -6.04 3.72
C PHE A 286 4.62 -7.46 4.18
N TYR A 287 5.86 -7.89 4.05
CA TYR A 287 6.36 -9.10 4.68
C TYR A 287 7.28 -8.77 5.85
N TRP A 288 7.09 -9.50 6.94
CA TRP A 288 8.08 -9.67 7.99
C TRP A 288 8.03 -11.09 8.54
N SER A 289 9.15 -11.54 9.09
CA SER A 289 9.28 -12.91 9.57
C SER A 289 8.43 -13.16 10.83
N PRO A 290 7.82 -14.35 10.97
CA PRO A 290 7.16 -14.78 12.20
C PRO A 290 8.13 -14.83 13.38
N LYS A 291 7.66 -14.50 14.59
CA LYS A 291 8.41 -14.72 15.85
C LYS A 291 8.67 -16.18 16.14
N ARG A 292 7.72 -17.02 15.72
CA ARG A 292 7.76 -18.48 15.90
C ARG A 292 8.80 -19.17 15.04
N VAL A 293 9.39 -18.47 14.05
CA VAL A 293 10.56 -19.00 13.35
C VAL A 293 11.77 -18.85 14.27
N GLU A 294 12.25 -19.99 14.74
CA GLU A 294 13.35 -20.10 15.72
C GLU A 294 14.59 -19.31 15.29
N LEU A 295 14.92 -19.34 14.00
CA LEU A 295 16.06 -18.60 13.46
C LEU A 295 15.85 -17.07 13.40
N SER A 296 14.61 -16.59 13.46
CA SER A 296 14.28 -15.19 13.25
C SER A 296 14.20 -14.37 14.53
N HIS A 297 13.44 -14.86 15.52
CA HIS A 297 13.02 -14.12 16.72
C HIS A 297 12.53 -12.67 16.47
N TYR A 298 12.09 -12.35 15.24
CA TYR A 298 11.73 -10.99 14.85
C TYR A 298 10.33 -10.65 15.36
N ASP A 299 10.23 -9.66 16.25
CA ASP A 299 8.95 -9.08 16.69
C ASP A 299 8.94 -7.59 16.34
N ILE A 300 8.22 -7.23 15.27
CA ILE A 300 8.10 -5.83 14.83
C ILE A 300 7.48 -4.91 15.90
N ARG A 301 6.72 -5.46 16.86
CA ARG A 301 6.15 -4.69 17.98
C ARG A 301 7.22 -4.19 18.94
N LYS A 302 8.38 -4.85 18.98
CA LYS A 302 9.56 -4.38 19.75
C LYS A 302 10.32 -3.26 19.03
N LEU A 303 9.85 -2.83 17.87
CA LEU A 303 10.47 -1.81 17.01
C LEU A 303 9.47 -0.68 16.75
N PRO A 304 9.13 0.12 17.78
CA PRO A 304 8.00 1.06 17.72
C PRO A 304 8.16 2.14 16.64
N SER A 305 9.39 2.54 16.31
CA SER A 305 9.64 3.50 15.22
C SER A 305 9.35 2.91 13.84
N ILE A 306 9.72 1.64 13.60
CA ILE A 306 9.46 0.95 12.34
C ILE A 306 7.97 0.64 12.21
N TRP A 307 7.36 0.13 13.29
CA TRP A 307 5.92 -0.12 13.31
C TRP A 307 5.12 1.17 13.07
N ARG A 308 5.52 2.29 13.69
CA ARG A 308 4.94 3.60 13.42
C ARG A 308 5.07 3.98 11.95
N ALA A 309 6.23 3.78 11.33
CA ALA A 309 6.40 4.08 9.90
C ALA A 309 5.47 3.27 8.98
N VAL A 310 5.22 1.99 9.32
CA VAL A 310 4.22 1.15 8.63
C VAL A 310 2.82 1.73 8.81
N CYS A 311 2.45 2.17 10.02
CA CYS A 311 1.15 2.79 10.29
C CYS A 311 0.97 4.14 9.57
N ASP A 312 1.97 5.02 9.65
CA ASP A 312 1.96 6.34 9.01
C ASP A 312 1.81 6.20 7.49
N LEU A 313 2.45 5.20 6.89
CA LEU A 313 2.29 4.88 5.48
C LEU A 313 0.87 4.37 5.16
N GLY A 314 0.28 3.54 6.02
CA GLY A 314 -1.12 3.14 5.91
C GLY A 314 -2.07 4.35 5.89
N ASP A 315 -1.87 5.30 6.80
CA ASP A 315 -2.60 6.57 6.85
C ASP A 315 -2.45 7.37 5.54
N GLU A 316 -1.21 7.52 5.05
CA GLU A 316 -0.92 8.19 3.78
C GLU A 316 -1.61 7.51 2.59
N LEU A 317 -1.54 6.17 2.49
CA LEU A 317 -2.13 5.42 1.38
C LEU A 317 -3.66 5.48 1.37
N LYS A 318 -4.33 5.55 2.53
CA LYS A 318 -5.79 5.79 2.55
C LYS A 318 -6.17 7.13 1.96
N VAL A 319 -5.37 8.16 2.23
CA VAL A 319 -5.59 9.49 1.70
C VAL A 319 -5.25 9.53 0.19
N LEU A 320 -4.22 8.80 -0.23
CA LEU A 320 -3.80 8.68 -1.63
C LEU A 320 -4.66 7.73 -2.49
N GLU A 321 -5.44 6.82 -1.90
CA GLU A 321 -6.16 5.77 -2.63
C GLU A 321 -6.97 6.32 -3.84
N PRO A 322 -7.80 7.38 -3.71
CA PRO A 322 -8.53 7.93 -4.86
C PRO A 322 -7.63 8.44 -5.98
N VAL A 323 -6.47 8.99 -5.63
CA VAL A 323 -5.47 9.49 -6.59
C VAL A 323 -4.77 8.31 -7.28
N LEU A 324 -4.32 7.32 -6.53
CA LEU A 324 -3.62 6.14 -7.06
C LEU A 324 -4.50 5.33 -8.02
N LEU A 325 -5.79 5.27 -7.72
CA LEU A 325 -6.81 4.64 -8.57
C LEU A 325 -7.16 5.46 -9.81
N SER A 326 -6.78 6.73 -9.89
CA SER A 326 -7.10 7.54 -11.06
C SER A 326 -6.30 7.11 -12.30
N PRO A 327 -6.71 7.52 -13.50
CA PRO A 327 -5.94 7.26 -14.71
C PRO A 327 -4.53 7.89 -14.64
N ALA A 328 -3.60 7.31 -15.40
CA ALA A 328 -2.37 8.00 -15.75
C ALA A 328 -2.71 9.27 -16.56
N PRO A 329 -1.92 10.36 -16.43
CA PRO A 329 -2.13 11.56 -17.22
C PRO A 329 -1.97 11.28 -18.73
N SER A 330 -2.72 12.01 -19.56
CA SER A 330 -2.50 12.02 -21.01
C SER A 330 -1.13 12.63 -21.36
N LYS A 331 -0.69 12.49 -22.62
CA LYS A 331 0.57 13.09 -23.09
C LYS A 331 0.63 14.61 -22.88
N THR A 332 -0.51 15.30 -22.94
CA THR A 332 -0.59 16.77 -22.74
C THR A 332 -0.74 17.17 -21.28
N GLN A 333 -0.95 16.21 -20.38
CA GLN A 333 -1.08 16.41 -18.93
C GLN A 333 0.17 15.98 -18.17
N ALA A 334 0.93 15.02 -18.69
CA ALA A 334 2.05 14.40 -18.00
C ALA A 334 3.22 15.37 -17.83
N ALA A 335 3.80 15.38 -16.63
CA ALA A 335 5.07 16.05 -16.38
C ALA A 335 6.24 15.22 -16.93
N THR A 336 7.33 15.90 -17.27
CA THR A 336 8.64 15.26 -17.46
C THR A 336 9.42 15.38 -16.15
N VAL A 337 9.88 14.25 -15.61
CA VAL A 337 10.73 14.23 -14.40
C VAL A 337 12.14 13.83 -14.81
N ARG A 338 13.12 14.69 -14.50
CA ARG A 338 14.55 14.48 -14.72
C ARG A 338 15.27 14.55 -13.39
N PHE A 339 16.46 13.96 -13.33
CA PHE A 339 17.32 14.07 -12.15
C PHE A 339 18.79 14.15 -12.54
N GLU A 340 19.57 14.78 -11.67
CA GLU A 340 21.00 14.98 -11.80
C GLU A 340 21.69 14.61 -10.49
N ARG A 341 22.81 13.89 -10.59
CA ARG A 341 23.65 13.51 -9.46
C ARG A 341 24.52 14.69 -9.09
N THR A 342 24.38 15.22 -7.87
CA THR A 342 25.06 16.48 -7.48
C THR A 342 26.28 16.27 -6.59
N VAL A 343 26.52 15.03 -6.19
CA VAL A 343 27.61 14.60 -5.31
C VAL A 343 28.21 13.32 -5.87
N LYS A 344 29.49 13.08 -5.55
CA LYS A 344 30.20 11.85 -5.96
C LYS A 344 29.53 10.63 -5.32
N GLU A 345 29.43 9.56 -6.10
CA GLU A 345 28.79 8.30 -5.71
C GLU A 345 29.36 7.73 -4.39
N ALA A 346 28.48 7.20 -3.54
CA ALA A 346 28.86 6.51 -2.29
C ALA A 346 29.38 5.08 -2.53
N GLY A 347 29.39 4.60 -3.79
CA GLY A 347 29.98 3.32 -4.19
C GLY A 347 29.20 2.06 -3.79
N ARG A 348 27.95 2.16 -3.30
CA ARG A 348 27.12 1.02 -2.85
C ARG A 348 26.34 0.36 -4.01
N THR A 349 25.45 1.09 -4.68
CA THR A 349 24.77 0.69 -5.93
C THR A 349 24.38 1.94 -6.73
N ARG A 350 24.19 1.81 -8.05
CA ARG A 350 23.72 2.91 -8.91
C ARG A 350 22.21 2.81 -9.11
N ASP A 351 21.47 3.36 -8.15
CA ASP A 351 20.02 3.49 -8.22
C ASP A 351 19.60 4.92 -8.61
N ASP A 352 18.38 5.06 -9.12
CA ASP A 352 17.87 6.27 -9.76
C ASP A 352 16.70 6.90 -8.97
N VAL A 353 16.26 8.08 -9.44
CA VAL A 353 15.00 8.68 -9.01
C VAL A 353 13.85 8.04 -9.81
N TYR A 354 12.87 7.49 -9.11
CA TYR A 354 11.65 6.95 -9.73
C TYR A 354 10.47 7.88 -9.48
N HIS A 355 9.47 7.81 -10.36
CA HIS A 355 8.27 8.63 -10.22
C HIS A 355 7.02 7.94 -10.76
N TRP A 356 5.87 8.29 -10.19
CA TRP A 356 4.56 7.92 -10.69
C TRP A 356 3.71 9.17 -10.87
N GLN A 357 2.75 9.11 -11.80
CA GLN A 357 1.87 10.24 -12.09
C GLN A 357 0.41 9.80 -12.20
N ARG A 358 -0.50 10.65 -11.72
CA ARG A 358 -1.95 10.44 -11.77
C ARG A 358 -2.67 11.74 -12.04
N TRP A 359 -3.70 11.69 -12.89
CA TRP A 359 -4.60 12.82 -13.09
C TRP A 359 -5.88 12.61 -12.29
N HIS A 360 -6.11 13.45 -11.28
CA HIS A 360 -7.24 13.31 -10.38
C HIS A 360 -7.89 14.68 -10.11
N ASN A 361 -9.21 14.77 -10.33
CA ASN A 361 -10.02 15.97 -10.09
C ASN A 361 -9.37 17.26 -10.63
N GLY A 362 -8.96 17.24 -11.90
CA GLY A 362 -8.37 18.40 -12.59
C GLY A 362 -6.95 18.77 -12.16
N SER A 363 -6.30 17.96 -11.32
CA SER A 363 -4.93 18.17 -10.86
C SER A 363 -4.01 17.05 -11.31
N LEU A 364 -2.76 17.40 -11.60
CA LEU A 364 -1.70 16.42 -11.79
C LEU A 364 -1.06 16.10 -10.44
N TYR A 365 -0.98 14.83 -10.10
CA TYR A 365 -0.21 14.32 -8.98
C TYR A 365 1.07 13.67 -9.50
N VAL A 366 2.21 14.03 -8.91
CA VAL A 366 3.53 13.46 -9.23
C VAL A 366 4.17 12.99 -7.92
N GLY A 367 4.23 11.68 -7.73
CA GLY A 367 5.04 11.08 -6.67
C GLY A 367 6.45 10.87 -7.16
N VAL A 368 7.45 11.31 -6.39
CA VAL A 368 8.87 11.16 -6.68
C VAL A 368 9.54 10.49 -5.49
N VAL A 369 10.39 9.50 -5.76
CA VAL A 369 11.19 8.80 -4.76
C VAL A 369 12.65 8.78 -5.21
N ASN A 370 13.55 9.19 -4.31
CA ASN A 370 14.98 8.99 -4.50
C ASN A 370 15.37 7.64 -3.91
N ALA A 371 15.48 6.61 -4.76
CA ALA A 371 15.97 5.29 -4.36
C ALA A 371 17.50 5.17 -4.47
N GLY A 372 18.18 6.22 -4.91
CA GLY A 372 19.64 6.27 -4.96
C GLY A 372 20.23 6.36 -3.56
N HIS A 373 21.24 5.53 -3.28
CA HIS A 373 22.10 5.64 -2.09
C HIS A 373 23.03 6.86 -2.11
N GLU A 374 22.83 7.77 -3.07
CA GLU A 374 23.57 9.01 -3.14
C GLU A 374 23.02 10.01 -2.13
N ARG A 375 23.94 10.77 -1.53
CA ARG A 375 23.58 11.74 -0.50
C ARG A 375 22.69 12.84 -1.03
N ARG A 376 22.69 13.18 -2.33
CA ARG A 376 21.85 14.28 -2.85
C ARG A 376 21.64 14.23 -4.38
N MET A 377 20.39 14.11 -4.80
CA MET A 377 19.93 14.20 -6.18
C MET A 377 19.21 15.54 -6.41
N LYS A 378 19.52 16.26 -7.50
CA LYS A 378 18.66 17.35 -7.99
C LYS A 378 17.57 16.75 -8.86
N VAL A 379 16.32 17.10 -8.61
CA VAL A 379 15.16 16.67 -9.40
C VAL A 379 14.55 17.89 -10.07
N THR A 380 14.19 17.73 -11.35
CA THR A 380 13.49 18.73 -12.15
C THR A 380 12.18 18.13 -12.64
N VAL A 381 11.06 18.80 -12.34
CA VAL A 381 9.71 18.46 -12.81
C VAL A 381 9.24 19.54 -13.77
N GLU A 382 9.15 19.21 -15.06
CA GLU A 382 8.70 20.10 -16.12
C GLU A 382 7.25 19.79 -16.49
N LEU A 383 6.40 20.81 -16.56
CA LEU A 383 4.96 20.69 -16.71
C LEU A 383 4.50 21.22 -18.07
N PRO A 384 3.57 20.52 -18.76
CA PRO A 384 3.06 20.95 -20.05
C PRO A 384 2.09 22.15 -19.95
N THR A 385 1.61 22.46 -18.75
CA THR A 385 0.70 23.58 -18.45
C THR A 385 1.20 24.34 -17.22
N ALA A 386 0.95 25.64 -17.17
CA ALA A 386 1.33 26.47 -16.02
C ALA A 386 0.42 26.18 -14.81
N PHE A 387 1.00 25.82 -13.66
CA PHE A 387 0.26 25.66 -12.41
C PHE A 387 -0.05 27.01 -11.75
N GLN A 388 -1.09 27.02 -10.91
CA GLN A 388 -1.46 28.13 -10.03
C GLN A 388 -1.07 27.87 -8.57
N LEU A 389 -0.92 26.60 -8.18
CA LEU A 389 -0.52 26.21 -6.83
C LEU A 389 0.12 24.82 -6.84
N VAL A 390 1.18 24.65 -6.03
CA VAL A 390 1.73 23.33 -5.70
C VAL A 390 1.44 23.02 -4.24
N ARG A 391 0.88 21.83 -3.98
CA ARG A 391 0.70 21.31 -2.63
C ARG A 391 1.52 20.05 -2.38
N GLN A 392 2.08 19.92 -1.18
CA GLN A 392 2.60 18.65 -0.67
C GLN A 392 1.40 17.78 -0.26
N TYR A 393 1.43 16.51 -0.63
CA TYR A 393 0.42 15.52 -0.25
C TYR A 393 1.09 14.40 0.58
N PRO A 394 0.43 13.86 1.62
CA PRO A 394 -0.97 14.06 2.04
C PRO A 394 -1.24 15.28 2.92
N SER A 395 -0.23 16.02 3.40
CA SER A 395 -0.43 17.12 4.36
C SER A 395 -1.32 18.26 3.83
N GLY A 396 -1.39 18.42 2.50
CA GLY A 396 -2.14 19.48 1.84
C GLY A 396 -1.47 20.85 1.93
N LEU A 397 -0.26 20.93 2.47
CA LEU A 397 0.49 22.17 2.64
C LEU A 397 0.74 22.83 1.29
N SER A 398 0.39 24.11 1.18
CA SER A 398 0.77 24.95 0.05
C SER A 398 2.28 25.17 0.10
N VAL A 399 2.98 24.79 -0.95
CA VAL A 399 4.44 24.87 -0.99
C VAL A 399 4.91 25.96 -1.93
N ILE A 400 4.23 26.12 -3.06
CA ILE A 400 4.58 27.12 -4.07
C ILE A 400 3.31 27.76 -4.58
N ALA A 401 3.25 29.09 -4.47
CA ALA A 401 2.19 29.91 -5.04
C ALA A 401 2.82 31.06 -5.84
N PRO A 402 2.32 31.40 -7.03
CA PRO A 402 2.69 32.63 -7.72
C PRO A 402 2.13 33.85 -6.97
N ASP A 403 2.95 34.89 -6.82
CA ASP A 403 2.50 36.21 -6.36
C ASP A 403 1.68 36.92 -7.45
N LYS A 404 1.18 38.12 -7.15
CA LYS A 404 0.39 38.93 -8.10
C LYS A 404 1.16 39.31 -9.37
N MET A 405 2.50 39.23 -9.34
CA MET A 405 3.40 39.51 -10.45
C MET A 405 3.86 38.22 -11.15
N GLY A 406 3.33 37.06 -10.76
CA GLY A 406 3.66 35.75 -11.32
C GLY A 406 4.96 35.14 -10.80
N ARG A 407 5.64 35.76 -9.82
CA ARG A 407 6.87 35.22 -9.23
C ARG A 407 6.50 34.15 -8.22
N LEU A 408 7.23 33.04 -8.24
CA LEU A 408 6.96 31.95 -7.31
C LEU A 408 7.45 32.30 -5.91
N THR A 409 6.55 32.29 -4.94
CA THR A 409 6.91 32.25 -3.53
C THR A 409 6.92 30.80 -3.08
N ILE A 410 8.08 30.33 -2.60
CA ILE A 410 8.20 29.05 -1.91
C ILE A 410 7.90 29.32 -0.44
N ASP A 411 6.92 28.64 0.14
CA ASP A 411 6.58 28.78 1.55
C ASP A 411 7.70 28.16 2.42
N SER A 412 8.66 29.00 2.78
CA SER A 412 9.84 28.63 3.56
C SER A 412 9.52 28.39 5.04
N PHE A 413 8.36 28.82 5.54
CA PHE A 413 8.01 28.67 6.96
C PHE A 413 7.65 27.23 7.35
N GLN A 414 7.38 26.37 6.36
CA GLN A 414 7.08 24.95 6.58
C GLN A 414 8.16 24.02 6.00
N HIS A 415 9.36 24.53 5.71
CA HIS A 415 10.43 23.73 5.11
C HIS A 415 10.75 22.49 5.96
N ASP A 416 10.71 22.57 7.29
CA ASP A 416 10.98 21.42 8.18
C ASP A 416 9.98 20.26 7.99
N ARG A 417 8.82 20.54 7.41
CA ARG A 417 7.76 19.55 7.14
C ARG A 417 7.81 18.99 5.72
N ILE A 418 8.66 19.55 4.86
CA ILE A 418 8.82 19.14 3.48
C ILE A 418 10.20 18.49 3.35
N PRO A 419 10.29 17.18 3.05
CA PRO A 419 11.55 16.46 3.07
C PRO A 419 12.40 16.73 1.81
N VAL A 420 12.42 17.97 1.31
CA VAL A 420 13.24 18.40 0.17
C VAL A 420 13.74 19.83 0.37
N GLN A 421 14.86 20.13 -0.29
CA GLN A 421 15.39 21.50 -0.35
C GLN A 421 15.13 22.08 -1.74
N PHE A 422 14.28 23.11 -1.86
CA PHE A 422 14.07 23.76 -3.15
C PHE A 422 15.31 24.50 -3.62
N THR A 423 15.49 24.56 -4.94
CA THR A 423 16.43 25.53 -5.54
C THR A 423 15.87 26.95 -5.41
N PRO A 424 16.70 27.99 -5.60
CA PRO A 424 16.24 29.37 -5.59
C PRO A 424 15.03 29.61 -6.51
N ALA A 425 14.13 30.51 -6.12
CA ALA A 425 12.85 30.73 -6.79
C ALA A 425 13.02 31.17 -8.27
N GLU A 426 14.11 31.88 -8.59
CA GLU A 426 14.48 32.31 -9.93
C GLU A 426 14.81 31.15 -10.90
N LEU A 427 15.15 29.97 -10.37
CA LEU A 427 15.35 28.76 -11.16
C LEU A 427 14.03 28.00 -11.41
N ASN A 428 12.95 28.43 -10.76
CA ASN A 428 11.63 27.82 -10.86
C ASN A 428 10.68 28.69 -11.69
N SER A 429 9.63 28.08 -12.24
CA SER A 429 8.58 28.78 -12.95
C SER A 429 7.25 28.06 -12.77
N THR A 430 6.14 28.67 -13.20
CA THR A 430 4.83 27.99 -13.19
C THR A 430 4.79 26.73 -14.05
N ARG A 431 5.85 26.42 -14.80
CA ARG A 431 5.98 25.20 -15.61
C ARG A 431 7.19 24.34 -15.23
N LYS A 432 7.97 24.72 -14.22
CA LYS A 432 9.19 23.99 -13.83
C LYS A 432 9.42 24.09 -12.33
N LEU A 433 9.61 22.93 -11.71
CA LEU A 433 9.94 22.80 -10.30
C LEU A 433 11.26 22.04 -10.10
N GLU A 434 12.21 22.63 -9.38
CA GLU A 434 13.52 22.08 -9.07
C GLU A 434 13.76 22.00 -7.55
N PHE A 435 14.21 20.84 -7.08
CA PHE A 435 14.51 20.60 -5.67
C PHE A 435 15.54 19.48 -5.49
N PHE A 436 16.18 19.45 -4.33
CA PHE A 436 17.10 18.39 -3.94
C PHE A 436 16.41 17.37 -3.05
N MET A 437 16.68 16.09 -3.31
CA MET A 437 16.24 14.95 -2.52
C MET A 437 17.47 14.20 -1.98
N TYR A 438 17.37 13.71 -0.76
CA TYR A 438 18.33 12.80 -0.11
C TYR A 438 17.84 11.35 -0.26
N GLU A 439 18.69 10.41 0.12
CA GLU A 439 18.39 8.97 0.07
C GLU A 439 17.05 8.65 0.75
N CYS A 440 16.22 7.88 0.03
CA CYS A 440 14.87 7.46 0.43
C CYS A 440 13.88 8.60 0.72
N ASP A 441 14.19 9.84 0.34
CA ASP A 441 13.17 10.89 0.35
C ASP A 441 12.05 10.55 -0.62
N VAL A 442 10.83 10.87 -0.20
CA VAL A 442 9.61 10.70 -1.00
C VAL A 442 8.81 12.00 -0.91
N VAL A 443 8.37 12.49 -2.06
CA VAL A 443 7.42 13.60 -2.14
C VAL A 443 6.28 13.26 -3.07
N VAL A 444 5.09 13.77 -2.77
CA VAL A 444 3.96 13.76 -3.69
C VAL A 444 3.50 15.19 -3.90
N TRP A 445 3.69 15.68 -5.12
CA TRP A 445 3.26 17.01 -5.53
C TRP A 445 1.89 16.95 -6.17
N ARG A 446 0.99 17.81 -5.74
CA ARG A 446 -0.25 18.13 -6.45
C ARG A 446 -0.10 19.48 -7.13
N PHE A 447 -0.11 19.48 -8.46
CA PHE A 447 -0.15 20.68 -9.29
C PHE A 447 -1.59 21.03 -9.62
N VAL A 448 -2.03 22.22 -9.19
CA VAL A 448 -3.38 22.76 -9.41
C VAL A 448 -3.32 23.77 -10.56
N TYR A 449 -4.19 23.61 -11.57
CA TYR A 449 -4.18 24.42 -12.79
C TYR A 449 -5.29 25.44 -12.88
N ASP A 450 -6.45 25.13 -12.31
CA ASP A 450 -7.63 25.99 -12.37
C ASP A 450 -8.30 26.00 -11.00
N GLN A 451 -8.26 27.15 -10.35
CA GLN A 451 -9.31 27.53 -9.42
C GLN A 451 -9.99 28.79 -9.97
N SER A 452 -11.20 28.64 -10.51
CA SER A 452 -12.25 29.53 -10.05
C SER A 452 -12.19 29.47 -8.52
N ARG A 453 -11.64 30.53 -7.90
CA ARG A 453 -11.37 30.59 -6.46
C ARG A 453 -12.64 30.17 -5.69
N PRO A 454 -12.52 29.50 -4.53
CA PRO A 454 -13.68 29.21 -3.70
C PRO A 454 -14.48 30.47 -3.39
#